data_AF-A0A920WB16-F1
#
_entry.id   AF-A0A920WB16-F1
#
_cell.length_a   1.000
_cell.length_b   1.000
_cell.length_c   1.000
_cell.angle_alpha   90.00
_cell.angle_beta   90.00
_cell.angle_gamma   90.00
#
_symmetry.space_group_name_H-M   'P 1'
#
loop_
_entity.id
_entity.type
_entity.pdbx_description
1 polymer ?
#
loop_
_entity_poly.entity_id
_entity_poly.type
_entity_poly.pdbx_seq_one_letter_code
_entity_poly.pdbx_strand_id
1 'polypeptide(L)' 'MLSGPQVNRIISPSFEIPLHMVRSPKTIVKVTERSGIVYEFHMGNVTPDGENQYTYLIGDPTLFTVPQIGARGH' A
#
# COMPACT_ATOMS: atom_id res chain seq x y z
N MET A 1 11.71 7.99 -18.53
CA MET A 1 11.66 6.66 -17.88
C MET A 1 10.56 6.73 -16.83
N LEU A 2 9.44 6.05 -17.03
CA LEU A 2 8.36 6.00 -16.04
C LEU A 2 8.68 4.83 -15.10
N SER A 3 9.44 5.10 -14.04
CA SER A 3 9.58 4.15 -12.94
C SER A 3 8.23 4.08 -12.22
N GLY A 4 7.48 3.02 -12.49
CA GLY A 4 6.29 2.68 -11.70
C GLY A 4 6.67 2.51 -10.22
N PRO A 5 5.70 2.66 -9.31
CA PRO A 5 5.95 2.52 -7.87
C PRO A 5 6.61 1.17 -7.58
N GLN A 6 7.78 1.20 -6.92
CA GLN A 6 8.50 -0.01 -6.56
C GLN A 6 7.80 -0.64 -5.34
N VAL A 7 7.00 -1.68 -5.60
CA VAL A 7 6.33 -2.47 -4.55
C VAL A 7 7.36 -3.41 -3.94
N ASN A 8 7.71 -3.20 -2.67
CA ASN A 8 8.68 -4.03 -1.99
C ASN A 8 7.96 -5.11 -1.17
N ARG A 9 8.21 -6.37 -1.55
CA ARG A 9 7.89 -7.63 -0.85
C ARG A 9 6.40 -7.97 -0.64
N ILE A 10 5.98 -9.12 -1.20
CA ILE A 10 4.69 -9.77 -0.90
C ILE A 10 4.79 -10.36 0.52
N ILE A 11 3.99 -9.84 1.45
CA ILE A 11 3.90 -10.37 2.82
C ILE A 11 2.80 -11.43 2.84
N SER A 12 3.19 -12.68 2.52
CA SER A 12 2.39 -13.91 2.69
C SER A 12 1.20 -14.11 1.71
N PRO A 13 1.04 -15.30 1.10
CA PRO A 13 0.00 -15.57 0.10
C PRO A 13 -1.41 -15.81 0.66
N SER A 14 -1.61 -15.83 1.97
CA SER A 14 -2.95 -15.96 2.56
C SER A 14 -2.87 -15.73 4.07
N PHE A 15 -3.15 -14.50 4.51
CA PHE A 15 -3.54 -14.26 5.89
C PHE A 15 -4.69 -13.27 5.83
N GLU A 16 -5.76 -13.55 6.56
CA GLU A 16 -6.76 -12.55 6.89
C GLU A 16 -6.01 -11.29 7.29
N ILE A 17 -6.04 -10.27 6.43
CA ILE A 17 -5.31 -9.03 6.70
C ILE A 17 -5.81 -8.59 8.06
N PRO A 18 -4.94 -8.44 9.08
CA PRO A 18 -5.42 -8.12 10.40
C PRO A 18 -6.17 -6.80 10.27
N LEU A 19 -7.50 -6.87 10.33
CA LEU A 19 -8.34 -5.79 9.82
C LEU A 19 -7.97 -4.48 10.54
N HIS A 20 -7.57 -4.57 11.81
CA HIS A 20 -7.05 -3.46 12.62
C HIS A 20 -5.85 -2.69 12.03
N MET A 21 -5.04 -3.28 11.15
CA MET A 21 -3.90 -2.61 10.50
C MET A 21 -4.32 -1.66 9.37
N VAL A 22 -5.54 -1.83 8.83
CA VAL A 22 -5.97 -1.22 7.56
C VAL A 22 -7.43 -0.76 7.50
N ARG A 23 -8.27 -1.10 8.49
CA ARG A 23 -9.74 -0.86 8.48
C ARG A 23 -10.15 0.61 8.37
N SER A 24 -9.25 1.52 8.71
CA SER A 24 -9.42 2.96 8.56
C SER A 24 -8.18 3.48 7.84
N PRO A 25 -8.16 3.50 6.50
CA PRO A 25 -6.99 3.95 5.76
C PRO A 25 -6.69 5.39 6.17
N LYS A 26 -5.44 5.64 6.56
CA LYS A 26 -4.98 7.02 6.80
C LYS A 26 -4.86 7.77 5.47
N THR A 27 -4.55 7.02 4.41
CA THR A 27 -4.38 7.53 3.06
C THR A 27 -5.04 6.60 2.06
N ILE A 28 -5.77 7.17 1.09
CA ILE A 28 -6.32 6.47 -0.06
C ILE A 28 -5.61 6.97 -1.31
N VAL A 29 -5.05 6.06 -2.10
CA VAL A 29 -4.42 6.37 -3.38
C VAL A 29 -5.25 5.74 -4.49
N LYS A 30 -5.72 6.56 -5.44
CA LYS A 30 -6.42 6.09 -6.63
C LYS A 30 -5.53 6.25 -7.85
N VAL A 31 -5.26 5.15 -8.54
CA VAL A 31 -4.50 5.13 -9.79
C VAL A 31 -5.49 4.85 -10.92
N THR A 32 -5.68 5.82 -11.81
CA THR A 32 -6.48 5.62 -13.02
C THR A 32 -5.52 5.25 -14.15
N GLU A 33 -5.62 4.02 -14.67
CA GLU A 33 -4.86 3.65 -15.86
C GLU A 33 -5.50 4.25 -17.13
N ARG A 34 -4.76 4.24 -18.23
CA ARG A 34 -5.15 4.90 -19.48
C ARG A 34 -6.49 4.42 -20.05
N SER A 35 -6.90 3.19 -19.76
CA SER A 35 -8.19 2.63 -20.18
C SER A 35 -9.40 3.21 -19.43
N GLY A 36 -9.15 3.88 -18.28
CA GLY A 36 -10.17 4.34 -17.35
C GLY A 36 -10.39 3.42 -16.14
N ILE A 37 -9.73 2.25 -16.08
CA ILE A 37 -9.77 1.40 -14.87
C ILE A 37 -9.13 2.15 -13.70
N VAL A 38 -9.81 2.12 -12.55
CA VAL A 38 -9.35 2.75 -11.31
C VAL A 38 -8.96 1.68 -10.31
N TYR A 39 -7.70 1.72 -9.88
CA TYR A 39 -7.19 0.90 -8.78
C TYR A 39 -7.16 1.75 -7.50
N GLU A 40 -7.78 1.25 -6.43
CA GLU A 40 -7.85 1.93 -5.15
C GLU A 40 -6.99 1.21 -4.11
N PHE A 41 -5.97 1.90 -3.61
CA PHE A 41 -5.08 1.41 -2.58
C PHE A 41 -5.41 2.06 -1.25
N HIS A 42 -5.55 1.25 -0.21
CA HIS A 42 -5.79 1.68 1.16
C HIS A 42 -4.50 1.51 1.96
N MET A 43 -3.92 2.63 2.38
CA MET A 43 -2.69 2.64 3.17
C MET A 43 -3.02 2.81 4.65
N GLY A 44 -2.54 1.85 5.43
CA GLY A 44 -2.79 1.73 6.87
C GLY A 44 -1.63 2.24 7.71
N ASN A 45 -1.32 1.49 8.77
CA ASN A 45 -0.26 1.83 9.70
C ASN A 45 1.15 1.65 9.13
N VAL A 46 2.10 2.35 9.73
CA VAL A 46 3.54 2.14 9.51
C VAL A 46 3.91 0.77 10.07
N THR A 47 4.83 0.07 9.39
CA THR A 47 5.43 -1.17 9.88
C THR A 47 6.19 -0.93 11.19
N PRO A 48 6.38 -1.95 12.05
CA PRO A 48 7.08 -1.78 13.33
C PRO A 48 8.50 -1.23 13.23
N ASP A 49 9.17 -1.45 12.09
CA ASP A 49 10.51 -0.90 11.80
C ASP A 49 10.50 0.59 11.45
N GLY A 50 9.33 1.19 11.22
CA GLY A 50 9.19 2.60 10.87
C GLY A 50 9.45 2.94 9.41
N GLU A 51 9.86 1.97 8.57
CA GLU A 51 10.38 2.26 7.23
C GLU A 51 9.29 2.25 6.14
N ASN A 52 8.23 1.47 6.35
CA ASN A 52 7.20 1.22 5.35
C ASN A 52 5.79 1.41 5.91
N GLN A 53 4.79 1.41 5.03
CA GLN A 53 3.37 1.37 5.39
C GLN A 53 2.72 0.12 4.81
N TYR A 54 1.86 -0.51 5.60
CA TYR A 54 0.97 -1.57 5.12
C TYR A 54 -0.02 -0.99 4.12
N THR A 55 -0.18 -1.66 2.97
CA THR A 55 -1.13 -1.27 1.94
C THR A 55 -1.78 -2.50 1.32
N TYR A 56 -3.00 -2.34 0.83
CA TYR A 56 -3.69 -3.36 0.04
C TYR A 56 -4.50 -2.71 -1.08
N LEU A 57 -4.73 -3.48 -2.15
CA LEU A 57 -5.57 -3.09 -3.27
C LEU A 57 -7.00 -3.56 -2.99
N ILE A 58 -7.98 -2.68 -3.17
CA ILE A 58 -9.39 -3.04 -3.00
C ILE A 58 -9.78 -4.13 -4.01
N GLY A 59 -10.34 -5.22 -3.50
CA GLY A 59 -10.71 -6.40 -4.29
C GLY A 59 -9.58 -7.42 -4.48
N ASP A 60 -8.37 -7.14 -3.99
CA ASP A 60 -7.24 -8.07 -3.97
C ASP A 60 -6.92 -8.46 -2.52
N PRO A 61 -6.85 -9.76 -2.19
CA PRO A 61 -6.58 -10.22 -0.82
C PRO A 61 -5.13 -10.03 -0.38
N THR A 62 -4.26 -9.47 -1.22
CA THR A 62 -2.83 -9.37 -0.95
C THR A 62 -2.49 -8.12 -0.15
N LEU A 63 -1.70 -8.33 0.91
CA LEU A 63 -1.08 -7.26 1.69
C LEU A 63 0.34 -7.00 1.19
N PHE A 64 0.68 -5.74 0.98
CA PHE A 64 1.99 -5.29 0.56
C PHE A 64 2.53 -4.22 1.51
N THR A 65 3.81 -3.88 1.37
CA THR A 65 4.42 -2.72 2.02
C THR A 65 4.92 -1.71 0.99
N VAL A 66 4.67 -0.43 1.23
CA VAL A 66 5.20 0.68 0.43
C VAL A 66 6.14 1.55 1.26
N PRO A 67 7.24 2.07 0.68
CA PRO A 67 8.10 3.01 1.38
C PRO A 67 7.33 4.26 1.79
N GLN A 68 7.63 4.81 2.95
CA GLN A 68 7.09 6.12 3.32
C GLN A 68 7.65 7.19 2.37
N ILE A 69 6.77 7.89 1.64
CA ILE A 69 7.16 9.02 0.80
C ILE A 69 7.27 10.26 1.70
N GLY A 70 8.34 10.36 2.49
CA GLY A 70 8.70 11.54 3.28
C GLY A 70 9.21 11.28 4.71
N ALA A 71 10.53 11.06 4.85
CA ALA A 71 11.29 11.38 6.06
C ALA A 71 12.82 11.59 5.81
N ARG A 72 13.23 11.92 4.59
CA ARG A 72 14.61 12.38 4.31
C ARG A 72 14.57 13.61 3.40
N GLY A 73 14.38 14.75 4.03
CA GLY A 73 14.32 16.06 3.41
C GLY A 73 14.19 17.14 4.48
N HIS A 74 15.17 17.20 5.38
CA HIS A 74 15.48 18.36 6.21
C HIS A 74 16.98 18.35 6.53
#